data_AF-A0A183G9K6-F1
#
_entry.id   AF-A0A183G9K6-F1
#
_cell.length_a   1.000
_cell.length_b   1.000
_cell.length_c   1.000
_cell.angle_alpha   90.00
_cell.angle_beta   90.00
_cell.angle_gamma   90.00
#
_symmetry.space_group_name_H-M   'P 1'
#
loop_
_entity.id
_entity.type
_entity.pdbx_description
1 polymer ?
#
loop_
_entity_poly.entity_id
_entity_poly.type
_entity_poly.pdbx_seq_one_letter_code
_entity_poly.pdbx_strand_id
1 'polypeptide(L)'
;MLHCFSHALWSLLFSFSYRYYILSHYLPKPRTVAAIIAVMYLPSAFQFVSFCFAGDSADDVKAVIAEKFNYNLNDECVSGVLDIVRWNALFTIFHMTLPVIPIYVAILILRRATVIKLSSLRTVSDSYRELHSNLLKALTYYACLPIFFLVASITYSINQLNILKNPILEYSVVVVDVIPMLSPLTSLRFVGPYRDWICDNILRRLSKTRIPLESRIWSKQ
;
A
#
# COMPACT_ATOMS: atom_id res chain seq x y z
N MET A 1 -0.61 0.09 -11.72
CA MET A 1 -0.02 0.10 -10.35
C MET A 1 -0.37 1.38 -9.58
N LEU A 2 -0.02 2.56 -10.10
CA LEU A 2 -0.32 3.87 -9.47
C LEU A 2 -1.78 3.99 -8.97
N HIS A 3 -2.79 3.77 -9.82
CA HIS A 3 -4.21 3.78 -9.41
C HIS A 3 -4.48 3.00 -8.11
N CYS A 4 -3.98 1.77 -8.01
CA CYS A 4 -4.21 0.89 -6.87
C CYS A 4 -3.65 1.48 -5.57
N PHE A 5 -2.51 2.17 -5.66
CA PHE A 5 -1.88 2.79 -4.51
C PHE A 5 -2.67 3.98 -3.98
N SER A 6 -3.11 4.88 -4.86
CA SER A 6 -3.97 6.00 -4.46
C SER A 6 -5.28 5.49 -3.85
N HIS A 7 -5.92 4.51 -4.52
CA HIS A 7 -7.14 3.91 -4.00
C HIS A 7 -6.94 3.21 -2.65
N ALA A 8 -5.80 2.54 -2.44
CA ALA A 8 -5.47 1.91 -1.16
C ALA A 8 -5.31 2.93 -0.02
N LEU A 9 -4.68 4.08 -0.27
CA LEU A 9 -4.55 5.17 0.71
C LEU A 9 -5.91 5.73 1.13
N TRP A 10 -6.77 6.02 0.14
CA TRP A 10 -8.13 6.49 0.39
C TRP A 10 -8.98 5.44 1.14
N SER A 11 -8.88 4.18 0.72
CA SER A 11 -9.58 3.06 1.38
C SER A 11 -9.13 2.89 2.84
N LEU A 12 -7.84 3.08 3.12
CA LEU A 12 -7.29 3.00 4.46
C LEU A 12 -7.84 4.12 5.36
N LEU A 13 -7.87 5.37 4.86
CA LEU A 13 -8.48 6.49 5.56
C LEU A 13 -9.94 6.21 5.89
N PHE A 14 -10.73 5.77 4.91
CA PHE A 14 -12.12 5.39 5.11
C PHE A 14 -12.27 4.31 6.18
N SER A 15 -11.40 3.31 6.18
CA SER A 15 -11.39 2.23 7.17
C SER A 15 -11.23 2.74 8.61
N PHE A 16 -10.36 3.74 8.83
CA PHE A 16 -10.20 4.36 10.14
C PHE A 16 -11.38 5.26 10.50
N SER A 17 -11.87 6.07 9.56
CA SER A 17 -13.05 6.94 9.76
C SER A 17 -14.30 6.14 10.11
N TYR A 18 -14.55 5.05 9.39
CA TYR A 18 -15.70 4.16 9.62
C TYR A 18 -15.68 3.53 11.02
N ARG A 19 -14.50 3.07 11.48
CA ARG A 19 -14.35 2.49 12.82
C ARG A 19 -14.57 3.52 13.91
N TYR A 20 -14.00 4.71 13.75
CA TYR A 20 -14.24 5.82 14.67
C TYR A 20 -15.72 6.18 14.75
N TYR A 21 -16.42 6.18 13.61
CA TYR A 21 -17.85 6.47 13.52
C TYR A 21 -18.71 5.45 14.28
N ILE A 22 -18.51 4.14 14.06
CA ILE A 22 -19.30 3.09 14.75
C ILE A 22 -19.13 3.12 16.27
N LEU A 23 -17.97 3.57 16.78
CA LEU A 23 -17.77 3.69 18.23
C LEU A 23 -18.63 4.79 18.87
N SER A 24 -19.19 5.70 18.08
CA SER A 24 -20.01 6.80 18.59
C SER A 24 -21.45 6.75 18.10
N HIS A 25 -21.74 6.06 16.99
CA HIS A 25 -23.03 6.11 16.29
C HIS A 25 -23.51 4.71 15.88
N TYR A 26 -24.80 4.59 15.58
CA TYR A 26 -25.40 3.36 15.07
C TYR A 26 -24.81 2.96 13.70
N LEU A 27 -24.87 1.66 13.38
CA LEU A 27 -24.34 1.13 12.14
C LEU A 27 -24.98 1.84 10.93
N PRO A 28 -24.18 2.43 10.03
CA PRO A 28 -24.71 3.06 8.83
C PRO A 28 -25.32 2.01 7.90
N LYS A 29 -26.34 2.41 7.14
CA LYS A 29 -27.00 1.51 6.18
C LYS A 29 -26.00 1.05 5.12
N PRO A 30 -26.05 -0.23 4.67
CA PRO A 30 -25.12 -0.76 3.67
C PRO A 30 -25.09 0.04 2.36
N ARG A 31 -26.24 0.58 1.93
CA ARG A 31 -26.36 1.41 0.72
C ARG A 31 -25.55 2.71 0.82
N THR A 32 -25.51 3.32 2.00
CA THR A 32 -24.73 4.55 2.24
C THR A 32 -23.24 4.25 2.18
N VAL A 33 -22.80 3.14 2.78
CA VAL A 33 -21.40 2.70 2.72
C VAL A 33 -20.98 2.40 1.27
N ALA A 34 -21.82 1.68 0.51
CA ALA A 34 -21.57 1.39 -0.89
C ALA A 34 -21.46 2.67 -1.75
N ALA A 35 -22.35 3.65 -1.52
CA ALA A 35 -22.28 4.94 -2.21
C ALA A 35 -20.99 5.70 -1.89
N ILE A 36 -20.56 5.72 -0.62
CA ILE A 36 -19.30 6.38 -0.24
C ILE A 36 -18.11 5.70 -0.91
N ILE A 37 -18.04 4.36 -0.90
CA ILE A 37 -16.96 3.61 -1.56
C ILE A 37 -16.94 3.92 -3.07
N ALA A 38 -18.11 3.96 -3.73
CA ALA A 38 -18.20 4.30 -5.14
C ALA A 38 -17.69 5.72 -5.43
N VAL A 39 -18.06 6.71 -4.61
CA VAL A 39 -17.57 8.09 -4.73
C VAL A 39 -16.06 8.17 -4.52
N MET A 40 -15.52 7.46 -3.53
CA MET A 40 -14.08 7.42 -3.26
C MET A 40 -13.28 6.72 -4.37
N TYR A 41 -13.90 5.83 -5.14
CA TYR A 41 -13.27 5.18 -6.29
C TYR A 41 -13.13 6.12 -7.49
N LEU A 42 -14.07 7.05 -7.70
CA LEU A 42 -14.12 7.90 -8.89
C LEU A 42 -12.81 8.65 -9.21
N PRO A 43 -12.14 9.34 -8.27
CA PRO A 43 -10.90 10.06 -8.56
C PRO A 43 -9.78 9.11 -9.00
N SER A 44 -9.69 7.96 -8.36
CA SER A 44 -8.69 6.94 -8.70
C SER A 44 -8.97 6.35 -10.09
N ALA A 45 -10.23 6.04 -10.41
CA ALA A 45 -10.61 5.51 -11.72
C ALA A 45 -10.35 6.53 -12.84
N PHE A 46 -10.65 7.80 -12.59
CA PHE A 46 -10.34 8.89 -13.49
C PHE A 46 -8.83 9.05 -13.71
N GLN A 47 -8.02 8.93 -12.66
CA GLN A 47 -6.57 8.91 -12.76
C GLN A 47 -6.08 7.74 -13.64
N PHE A 48 -6.65 6.55 -13.46
CA PHE A 48 -6.28 5.37 -14.25
C PHE A 48 -6.51 5.61 -15.74
N VAL A 49 -7.73 6.03 -16.11
CA VAL A 49 -8.09 6.31 -17.50
C VAL A 49 -7.19 7.41 -18.08
N SER A 50 -7.00 8.52 -17.35
CA SER A 50 -6.16 9.63 -17.80
C SER A 50 -4.71 9.21 -18.05
N PHE A 51 -4.16 8.34 -17.19
CA PHE A 51 -2.78 7.86 -17.31
C PHE A 51 -2.60 6.87 -18.47
N CYS A 52 -3.61 6.04 -18.78
CA CYS A 52 -3.58 5.16 -19.95
C CYS A 52 -3.39 5.91 -21.28
N PHE A 53 -3.81 7.18 -21.34
CA PHE A 53 -3.65 8.05 -22.52
C PHE A 53 -2.52 9.07 -22.37
N ALA A 54 -1.67 8.95 -21.35
CA ALA A 54 -0.59 9.89 -21.09
C ALA A 54 0.76 9.50 -21.71
N GLY A 55 0.95 8.23 -22.07
CA GLY A 55 2.20 7.74 -22.66
C GLY A 55 2.44 8.33 -24.05
N ASP A 56 3.69 8.71 -24.29
CA ASP A 56 4.16 9.12 -25.62
C ASP A 56 4.65 7.90 -26.42
N SER A 57 4.90 8.08 -27.72
CA SER A 57 5.34 6.97 -28.57
C SER A 57 6.69 6.42 -28.10
N ALA A 58 6.88 5.10 -28.21
CA ALA A 58 8.11 4.46 -27.77
C ALA A 58 9.33 4.98 -28.54
N ASP A 59 9.15 5.33 -29.83
CA ASP A 59 10.23 5.86 -30.68
C ASP A 59 10.67 7.25 -30.23
N ASP A 60 9.73 8.14 -29.90
CA ASP A 60 10.04 9.48 -29.40
C ASP A 60 10.75 9.41 -28.03
N VAL A 61 10.30 8.51 -27.15
CA VAL A 61 10.91 8.30 -25.84
C VAL A 61 12.34 7.76 -25.97
N LYS A 62 12.57 6.79 -26.88
CA LYS A 62 13.90 6.26 -27.16
C LYS A 62 14.83 7.34 -27.71
N ALA A 63 14.36 8.17 -28.63
CA ALA A 63 15.15 9.25 -29.21
C ALA A 63 15.64 10.23 -28.13
N VAL A 64 14.75 10.65 -27.23
CA VAL A 64 15.09 11.59 -26.14
C VAL A 64 16.06 10.95 -25.13
N ILE A 65 15.91 9.67 -24.80
CA ILE A 65 16.81 9.00 -23.87
C ILE A 65 18.19 8.79 -24.50
N ALA A 66 18.25 8.39 -25.78
CA ALA A 66 19.50 8.26 -26.52
C ALA A 66 20.24 9.60 -26.58
N GLU A 67 19.53 10.71 -26.85
CA GLU A 67 20.10 12.06 -26.88
C GLU A 67 20.61 12.51 -25.50
N LYS A 68 19.81 12.35 -24.44
CA LYS A 68 20.16 12.87 -23.10
C LYS A 68 21.16 12.03 -22.33
N PHE A 69 21.11 10.71 -22.50
CA PHE A 69 21.83 9.77 -21.64
C PHE A 69 22.77 8.84 -22.41
N ASN A 70 22.85 8.93 -23.75
CA ASN A 70 23.68 8.08 -24.61
C ASN A 70 23.44 6.57 -24.40
N TYR A 71 22.21 6.18 -24.05
CA TYR A 71 21.82 4.76 -23.96
C TYR A 71 21.31 4.25 -25.32
N ASN A 72 21.75 3.05 -25.71
CA ASN A 72 21.25 2.35 -26.90
C ASN A 72 20.04 1.48 -26.52
N LEU A 73 18.85 1.86 -26.99
CA LEU A 73 17.56 1.26 -26.60
C LEU A 73 16.81 0.62 -27.79
N ASN A 74 17.51 0.33 -28.89
CA ASN A 74 16.89 -0.12 -30.14
C ASN A 74 16.03 -1.38 -29.95
N ASP A 75 16.50 -2.36 -29.18
CA ASP A 75 15.81 -3.64 -28.94
C ASP A 75 14.98 -3.68 -27.65
N GLU A 76 14.90 -2.57 -26.90
CA GLU A 76 14.19 -2.52 -25.61
C GLU A 76 12.78 -1.94 -25.73
N CYS A 77 11.86 -2.41 -24.87
CA CYS A 77 10.52 -1.83 -24.76
C CYS A 77 10.54 -0.71 -23.71
N VAL A 78 10.44 0.54 -24.17
CA VAL A 78 10.48 1.72 -23.29
C VAL A 78 9.16 2.48 -23.39
N SER A 79 8.60 2.83 -22.24
CA SER A 79 7.39 3.64 -22.12
C SER A 79 7.69 4.80 -21.18
N GLY A 80 7.28 5.99 -21.56
CA GLY A 80 7.53 7.20 -20.79
C GLY A 80 6.56 8.32 -21.13
N VAL A 81 6.61 9.37 -20.31
CA VAL A 81 5.91 10.63 -20.55
C VAL A 81 6.99 11.69 -20.70
N LEU A 82 7.09 12.28 -21.88
CA LEU A 82 8.12 13.27 -22.21
C LEU A 82 7.81 14.62 -21.58
N ASP A 83 6.53 15.00 -21.60
CA ASP A 83 6.05 16.25 -21.01
C ASP A 83 5.20 15.99 -19.76
N ILE A 84 5.86 16.17 -18.62
CA ILE A 84 5.31 15.99 -17.27
C ILE A 84 4.30 17.10 -16.94
N VAL A 85 4.32 18.23 -17.67
CA VAL A 85 3.44 19.40 -17.47
C VAL A 85 2.10 19.24 -18.21
N ARG A 86 1.95 18.20 -19.04
CA ARG A 86 0.65 17.88 -19.65
C ARG A 86 -0.39 17.61 -18.57
N TRP A 87 -1.62 18.06 -18.79
CA TRP A 87 -2.69 18.00 -17.79
C TRP A 87 -2.97 16.58 -17.26
N ASN A 88 -2.89 15.56 -18.11
CA ASN A 88 -3.05 14.15 -17.73
C ASN A 88 -1.92 13.64 -16.80
N ALA A 89 -0.67 14.04 -17.05
CA ALA A 89 0.49 13.73 -16.23
C ALA A 89 0.47 14.54 -14.91
N LEU A 90 0.23 15.84 -14.98
CA LEU A 90 0.11 16.72 -13.81
C LEU A 90 -0.98 16.29 -12.85
N PHE A 91 -2.16 15.93 -13.37
CA PHE A 91 -3.24 15.42 -12.53
C PHE A 91 -2.80 14.18 -11.74
N THR A 92 -2.11 13.25 -12.42
CA THR A 92 -1.57 12.04 -11.79
C THR A 92 -0.55 12.38 -10.70
N ILE A 93 0.37 13.30 -10.99
CA ILE A 93 1.41 13.72 -10.05
C ILE A 93 0.81 14.41 -8.84
N PHE A 94 -0.08 15.38 -9.04
CA PHE A 94 -0.72 16.11 -7.94
C PHE A 94 -1.59 15.19 -7.10
N HIS A 95 -2.40 14.32 -7.71
CA HIS A 95 -3.23 13.37 -6.99
C HIS A 95 -2.41 12.33 -6.20
N MET A 96 -1.16 12.06 -6.61
CA MET A 96 -0.27 11.15 -5.91
C MET A 96 0.61 11.79 -4.86
N THR A 97 0.88 13.09 -4.94
CA THR A 97 1.83 13.76 -4.04
C THR A 97 1.13 14.59 -2.99
N LEU A 98 0.14 15.40 -3.39
CA LEU A 98 -0.53 16.34 -2.50
C LEU A 98 -1.36 15.65 -1.41
N PRO A 99 -2.15 14.58 -1.69
CA PRO A 99 -3.02 13.98 -0.68
C PRO A 99 -2.28 13.10 0.33
N VAL A 100 -1.06 12.62 0.03
CA VAL A 100 -0.38 11.60 0.86
C VAL A 100 -0.13 12.12 2.28
N ILE A 101 0.40 13.32 2.41
CA ILE A 101 0.67 13.95 3.71
C ILE A 101 -0.63 14.17 4.51
N PRO A 102 -1.66 14.90 4.01
CA PRO A 102 -2.87 15.16 4.78
C PRO A 102 -3.63 13.87 5.10
N ILE A 103 -3.71 12.91 4.17
CA ILE A 103 -4.34 11.61 4.42
C ILE A 103 -3.60 10.85 5.52
N TYR A 104 -2.27 10.82 5.48
CA TYR A 104 -1.47 10.13 6.48
C TYR A 104 -1.64 10.75 7.87
N VAL A 105 -1.59 12.08 7.96
CA VAL A 105 -1.84 12.81 9.22
C VAL A 105 -3.25 12.50 9.75
N ALA A 106 -4.27 12.52 8.89
CA ALA A 106 -5.64 12.19 9.27
C ALA A 106 -5.77 10.75 9.79
N ILE A 107 -5.09 9.77 9.16
CA ILE A 107 -5.04 8.38 9.62
C ILE A 107 -4.45 8.30 11.04
N LEU A 108 -3.33 8.98 11.30
CA LEU A 108 -2.70 8.96 12.63
C LEU A 108 -3.60 9.59 13.71
N ILE A 109 -4.28 10.69 13.39
CA ILE A 109 -5.24 11.34 14.28
C ILE A 109 -6.43 10.40 14.57
N LEU A 110 -7.05 9.85 13.53
CA LEU A 110 -8.19 8.93 13.66
C LEU A 110 -7.81 7.67 14.42
N ARG A 111 -6.62 7.12 14.20
CA ARG A 111 -6.09 5.98 14.96
C ARG A 111 -6.02 6.32 16.45
N ARG A 112 -5.39 7.44 16.80
CA ARG A 112 -5.28 7.89 18.20
C ARG A 112 -6.66 8.10 18.83
N ALA A 113 -7.56 8.78 18.10
CA ALA A 113 -8.92 9.03 18.54
C ALA A 113 -9.71 7.73 18.77
N THR A 114 -9.55 6.74 17.89
CA THR A 114 -10.22 5.43 18.02
C THR A 114 -9.73 4.66 19.25
N VAL A 115 -8.41 4.64 19.50
CA VAL A 115 -7.83 3.96 20.68
C VAL A 115 -8.31 4.62 21.98
N ILE A 116 -8.27 5.95 22.06
CA ILE A 116 -8.75 6.69 23.23
C ILE A 116 -10.23 6.41 23.46
N LYS A 117 -11.06 6.51 22.41
CA LYS A 117 -12.49 6.26 22.51
C LYS A 117 -12.78 4.83 22.99
N LEU A 118 -12.11 3.84 22.41
CA LEU A 118 -12.25 2.43 22.82
C LEU A 118 -11.88 2.23 24.30
N SER A 119 -10.82 2.89 24.79
CA SER A 119 -10.42 2.78 26.20
C SER A 119 -11.40 3.44 27.18
N SER A 120 -12.11 4.49 26.74
CA SER A 120 -13.11 5.18 27.56
C SER A 120 -14.45 4.43 27.68
N LEU A 121 -14.74 3.53 26.73
CA LEU A 121 -15.96 2.74 26.69
C LEU A 121 -15.86 1.54 27.66
N ARG A 122 -16.02 1.81 28.97
CA ARG A 122 -15.97 0.80 30.05
C ARG A 122 -17.06 -0.28 29.99
N THR A 123 -18.16 -0.02 29.28
CA THR A 123 -19.36 -0.89 29.24
C THR A 123 -19.35 -1.92 28.13
N VAL A 124 -18.31 -1.93 27.29
CA VAL A 124 -18.25 -2.81 26.12
C VAL A 124 -17.62 -4.15 26.51
N SER A 125 -18.21 -5.25 26.05
CA SER A 125 -17.73 -6.61 26.34
C SER A 125 -16.25 -6.78 25.97
N ASP A 126 -15.53 -7.57 26.78
CA ASP A 126 -14.10 -7.82 26.55
C ASP A 126 -13.83 -8.46 25.18
N SER A 127 -14.74 -9.33 24.71
CA SER A 127 -14.67 -9.95 23.38
C SER A 127 -14.77 -8.93 22.24
N TYR A 128 -15.69 -7.95 22.33
CA TYR A 128 -15.79 -6.89 21.32
C TYR A 128 -14.56 -5.97 21.34
N ARG A 129 -14.03 -5.66 22.54
CA ARG A 129 -12.82 -4.85 22.69
C ARG A 129 -11.60 -5.55 22.08
N GLU A 130 -11.47 -6.86 22.28
CA GLU A 130 -10.39 -7.66 21.71
C GLU A 130 -10.47 -7.70 20.18
N LEU A 131 -11.66 -7.92 19.61
CA LEU A 131 -11.88 -7.90 18.16
C LEU A 131 -11.47 -6.54 17.56
N HIS A 132 -11.93 -5.43 18.14
CA HIS A 132 -11.60 -4.09 17.64
C HIS A 132 -10.11 -3.77 17.80
N SER A 133 -9.48 -4.22 18.89
CA SER A 133 -8.03 -4.08 19.13
C SER A 133 -7.19 -4.86 18.13
N ASN A 134 -7.56 -6.11 17.84
CA ASN A 134 -6.86 -6.95 16.87
C ASN A 134 -6.99 -6.38 15.44
N LEU A 135 -8.17 -5.87 15.07
CA LEU A 135 -8.36 -5.17 13.81
C LEU A 135 -7.49 -3.89 13.75
N LEU A 136 -7.52 -3.06 14.79
CA LEU A 136 -6.68 -1.85 14.90
C LEU A 136 -5.19 -2.14 14.79
N LYS A 137 -4.70 -3.25 15.36
CA LYS A 137 -3.32 -3.70 15.19
C LYS A 137 -3.00 -3.97 13.72
N ALA A 138 -3.82 -4.77 13.03
CA ALA A 138 -3.61 -5.05 11.62
C ALA A 138 -3.60 -3.76 10.78
N LEU A 139 -4.54 -2.84 11.02
CA LEU A 139 -4.56 -1.55 10.31
C LEU A 139 -3.40 -0.64 10.66
N THR A 140 -2.83 -0.77 11.86
CA THR A 140 -1.64 0.01 12.23
C THR A 140 -0.46 -0.40 11.36
N TYR A 141 -0.31 -1.69 11.03
CA TYR A 141 0.70 -2.11 10.05
C TYR A 141 0.42 -1.53 8.67
N TYR A 142 -0.83 -1.54 8.23
CA TYR A 142 -1.23 -0.87 6.98
C TYR A 142 -1.00 0.65 7.03
N ALA A 143 -1.18 1.29 8.18
CA ALA A 143 -0.92 2.71 8.39
C ALA A 143 0.56 3.07 8.36
N CYS A 144 1.49 2.11 8.52
CA CYS A 144 2.90 2.37 8.28
C CYS A 144 3.27 2.34 6.78
N LEU A 145 2.47 1.70 5.92
CA LEU A 145 2.75 1.63 4.47
C LEU A 145 2.76 3.02 3.77
N PRO A 146 1.87 3.98 4.12
CA PRO A 146 1.96 5.38 3.70
C PRO A 146 3.35 6.03 3.81
N ILE A 147 4.21 5.57 4.74
CA ILE A 147 5.56 6.13 4.90
C ILE A 147 6.41 5.89 3.65
N PHE A 148 6.28 4.72 3.01
CA PHE A 148 7.00 4.44 1.77
C PHE A 148 6.56 5.36 0.63
N PHE A 149 5.26 5.71 0.58
CA PHE A 149 4.76 6.69 -0.38
C PHE A 149 5.27 8.11 -0.12
N LEU A 150 5.40 8.51 1.15
CA LEU A 150 5.98 9.80 1.50
C LEU A 150 7.43 9.89 1.05
N VAL A 151 8.23 8.85 1.32
CA VAL A 151 9.63 8.80 0.89
C VAL A 151 9.71 8.90 -0.64
N ALA A 152 8.93 8.09 -1.37
CA ALA A 152 8.92 8.11 -2.83
C ALA A 152 8.45 9.46 -3.41
N SER A 153 7.46 10.11 -2.78
CA SER A 153 6.97 11.42 -3.22
C SER A 153 8.00 12.53 -2.99
N ILE A 154 8.74 12.47 -1.88
CA ILE A 154 9.82 13.41 -1.56
C ILE A 154 10.99 13.22 -2.53
N THR A 155 11.45 11.98 -2.73
CA THR A 155 12.56 11.70 -3.65
C THR A 155 12.20 12.08 -5.09
N TYR A 156 10.97 11.79 -5.53
CA TYR A 156 10.46 12.25 -6.82
C TYR A 156 10.48 13.78 -6.93
N SER A 157 9.99 14.51 -5.92
CA SER A 157 9.94 15.97 -5.95
C SER A 157 11.34 16.60 -5.98
N ILE A 158 12.29 16.04 -5.22
CA ILE A 158 13.70 16.47 -5.23
C ILE A 158 14.32 16.26 -6.62
N ASN A 159 14.01 15.13 -7.27
CA ASN A 159 14.49 14.83 -8.61
C ASN A 159 13.91 15.81 -9.65
N GLN A 160 12.61 16.09 -9.59
CA GLN A 160 11.94 17.03 -10.51
C GLN A 160 12.39 18.49 -10.33
N LEU A 161 12.69 18.91 -9.09
CA LEU A 161 13.25 20.23 -8.80
C LEU A 161 14.74 20.36 -9.15
N ASN A 162 15.35 19.29 -9.68
CA ASN A 162 16.73 19.25 -10.12
C ASN A 162 17.75 19.61 -9.02
N ILE A 163 17.42 19.34 -7.76
CA ILE A 163 18.27 19.67 -6.60
C ILE A 163 19.39 18.65 -6.46
N LEU A 164 19.11 17.35 -6.69
CA LEU A 164 20.06 16.25 -6.62
C LEU A 164 19.83 15.28 -7.78
N LYS A 165 20.73 15.27 -8.77
CA LYS A 165 20.75 14.24 -9.83
C LYS A 165 21.67 13.10 -9.40
N ASN A 166 21.10 12.01 -8.92
CA ASN A 166 21.84 10.78 -8.64
C ASN A 166 21.02 9.58 -9.13
N PRO A 167 21.62 8.61 -9.86
CA PRO A 167 20.90 7.43 -10.35
C PRO A 167 20.19 6.66 -9.23
N ILE A 168 20.82 6.57 -8.05
CA ILE A 168 20.26 5.93 -6.86
C ILE A 168 18.94 6.58 -6.42
N LEU A 169 18.82 7.91 -6.58
CA LEU A 169 17.62 8.65 -6.23
C LEU A 169 16.48 8.35 -7.20
N GLU A 170 16.77 8.19 -8.49
CA GLU A 170 15.79 7.80 -9.51
C GLU A 170 15.24 6.38 -9.24
N TYR A 171 16.12 5.43 -8.89
CA TYR A 171 15.72 4.07 -8.52
C TYR A 171 15.01 3.98 -7.17
N SER A 172 15.14 4.98 -6.29
CA SER A 172 14.51 4.95 -4.95
C SER A 172 12.97 4.92 -4.99
N VAL A 173 12.36 5.35 -6.10
CA VAL A 173 10.90 5.34 -6.28
C VAL A 173 10.35 3.90 -6.37
N VAL A 174 11.20 2.94 -6.77
CA VAL A 174 10.86 1.50 -6.86
C VAL A 174 10.56 0.88 -5.48
N VAL A 175 10.94 1.55 -4.39
CA VAL A 175 10.62 1.10 -3.01
C VAL A 175 9.10 0.93 -2.80
N VAL A 176 8.26 1.66 -3.55
CA VAL A 176 6.81 1.53 -3.52
C VAL A 176 6.33 0.14 -3.99
N ASP A 177 7.09 -0.54 -4.85
CA ASP A 177 6.75 -1.86 -5.37
C ASP A 177 6.91 -3.00 -4.35
N VAL A 178 7.47 -2.70 -3.18
CA VAL A 178 7.52 -3.63 -2.04
C VAL A 178 6.14 -3.76 -1.36
N ILE A 179 5.26 -2.77 -1.52
CA ILE A 179 3.96 -2.69 -0.83
C ILE A 179 3.01 -3.86 -1.19
N PRO A 180 2.84 -4.25 -2.48
CA PRO A 180 2.05 -5.43 -2.85
C PRO A 180 2.57 -6.74 -2.25
N MET A 181 3.87 -6.86 -1.93
CA MET A 181 4.41 -8.02 -1.20
C MET A 181 4.06 -8.00 0.28
N LEU A 182 4.01 -6.82 0.91
CA LEU A 182 3.74 -6.69 2.34
C LEU A 182 2.27 -6.96 2.69
N SER A 183 1.33 -6.59 1.82
CA SER A 183 -0.12 -6.80 2.05
C SER A 183 -0.52 -8.28 2.31
N PRO A 184 -0.14 -9.27 1.48
CA PRO A 184 -0.45 -10.67 1.77
C PRO A 184 0.26 -11.17 3.03
N LEU A 185 1.52 -10.76 3.27
CA LEU A 185 2.26 -11.15 4.48
C LEU A 185 1.59 -10.67 5.77
N THR A 186 1.09 -9.43 5.80
CA THR A 186 0.33 -8.95 6.96
C THR A 186 -0.97 -9.73 7.16
N SER A 187 -1.66 -10.07 6.07
CA SER A 187 -2.92 -10.83 6.13
C SER A 187 -2.68 -12.25 6.69
N LEU A 188 -1.63 -12.93 6.24
CA LEU A 188 -1.23 -14.25 6.75
C LEU A 188 -0.83 -14.23 8.24
N ARG A 189 -0.26 -13.12 8.72
CA ARG A 189 0.18 -12.97 10.11
C ARG A 189 -0.98 -12.66 11.07
N PHE A 190 -1.90 -11.77 10.67
CA PHE A 190 -2.90 -11.18 11.57
C PHE A 190 -4.28 -11.84 11.51
N VAL A 191 -4.61 -12.54 10.44
CA VAL A 191 -5.90 -13.21 10.30
C VAL A 191 -5.79 -14.64 10.86
N GLY A 192 -6.48 -14.88 11.98
CA GLY A 192 -6.43 -16.14 12.74
C GLY A 192 -6.53 -17.41 11.87
N PRO A 193 -7.56 -17.55 11.02
CA PRO A 193 -7.71 -18.72 10.15
C PRO A 193 -6.50 -19.02 9.26
N TYR A 194 -5.84 -17.98 8.71
CA TYR A 194 -4.65 -18.17 7.88
C TYR A 194 -3.43 -18.58 8.70
N ARG A 195 -3.26 -17.99 9.89
CA ARG A 195 -2.16 -18.34 10.78
C ARG A 195 -2.28 -19.78 11.27
N ASP A 196 -3.48 -20.18 11.68
CA ASP A 196 -3.73 -21.52 12.21
C ASP A 196 -3.54 -22.56 11.09
N TRP A 197 -3.99 -22.26 9.87
CA TRP A 197 -3.72 -23.09 8.69
C TRP A 197 -2.21 -23.20 8.37
N ILE A 198 -1.45 -22.10 8.41
CA ILE A 198 0.01 -22.14 8.18
C ILE A 198 0.72 -22.98 9.24
N CYS A 199 0.36 -22.81 10.52
CA CYS A 199 0.92 -23.60 11.61
C CYS A 199 0.63 -25.09 11.42
N ASP A 200 -0.62 -25.43 11.09
CA ASP A 200 -1.06 -26.82 10.99
C ASP A 200 -0.58 -27.52 9.72
N ASN A 201 -0.48 -26.81 8.59
CA ASN A 201 -0.07 -27.42 7.31
C ASN A 201 1.42 -27.23 6.98
N ILE A 202 2.02 -26.08 7.28
CA ILE A 202 3.41 -25.78 6.85
C ILE A 202 4.39 -26.11 7.97
N LEU A 203 4.17 -25.63 9.19
CA LEU A 203 5.11 -25.85 10.30
C LEU A 203 5.11 -27.30 10.78
N ARG A 204 3.94 -27.97 10.85
CA ARG A 204 3.89 -29.42 11.14
C ARG A 204 4.53 -30.28 10.04
N ARG A 205 4.45 -29.88 8.77
CA ARG A 205 5.15 -30.57 7.67
C ARG A 205 6.66 -30.41 7.79
N LEU A 206 7.16 -29.20 8.04
CA LEU A 206 8.59 -28.94 8.25
C LEU A 206 9.15 -29.69 9.49
N SER A 207 8.34 -29.87 10.53
CA SER A 207 8.68 -30.70 11.69
C SER A 207 8.76 -32.20 11.33
N LYS A 208 7.81 -32.72 10.55
CA LYS A 208 7.85 -34.12 10.06
C LYS A 208 9.02 -34.40 9.13
N THR A 209 9.44 -33.43 8.30
CA THR A 209 10.59 -33.62 7.40
C THR A 209 11.94 -33.53 8.12
N ARG A 210 11.98 -32.95 9.35
CA ARG A 210 13.23 -32.79 10.13
C ARG A 210 13.56 -34.00 11.03
N ILE A 211 12.76 -35.06 11.00
CA ILE A 211 13.05 -36.34 11.68
C ILE A 211 12.94 -37.45 10.64
N PRO A 212 14.02 -37.72 9.89
CA PRO A 212 14.64 -39.04 10.03
C PRO A 212 16.16 -38.99 9.76
N LEU A 213 16.99 -38.88 10.79
CA LEU A 213 18.42 -39.18 10.65
C LEU A 213 19.10 -39.75 11.90
N GLU A 214 18.52 -39.66 13.10
CA GLU A 214 19.14 -40.26 14.29
C GLU A 214 18.69 -41.68 14.65
N SER A 215 17.65 -42.25 14.01
CA SER A 215 17.19 -43.61 14.33
C SER A 215 17.84 -44.72 13.48
N ARG A 216 18.78 -44.41 12.59
CA ARG A 216 19.48 -45.42 11.76
C ARG A 216 20.88 -45.81 12.23
N ILE A 217 21.44 -45.14 13.23
CA ILE A 217 22.84 -45.38 13.66
C ILE A 217 22.95 -46.40 14.80
N TRP A 218 21.88 -46.70 15.54
CA TRP A 218 21.92 -47.64 16.69
C TRP A 218 21.35 -49.05 16.43
N SER A 219 21.31 -49.52 15.17
CA SER A 219 20.91 -50.91 14.85
C SER A 219 22.00 -51.77 14.20
N LYS A 220 23.25 -51.28 14.18
CA LYS A 220 24.40 -52.07 13.73
C LYS A 220 25.65 -51.75 14.55
N GLN A 221 25.71 -52.25 15.78
CA GLN A 221 26.87 -52.94 16.37
C GLN A 221 26.58 -53.37 17.80
#